data_AF-A0A662HAP5-F1
#
_entry.id   AF-A0A662HAP5-F1
#
_cell.length_a   1.000
_cell.length_b   1.000
_cell.length_c   1.000
_cell.angle_alpha   90.00
_cell.angle_beta   90.00
_cell.angle_gamma   90.00
#
_symmetry.space_group_name_H-M   'P 1'
#
loop_
_entity.id
_entity.type
_entity.pdbx_description
1 polymer ?
#
loop_
_entity_poly.entity_id
_entity_poly.type
_entity_poly.pdbx_seq_one_letter_code
_entity_poly.pdbx_strand_id
1 'polypeptide(L)'
;MVHSSSTTPTQILARWLSERERLIDVAELWVSAGTPEHWRWSIEYAYRYEKGYTYWGSKLTAEELKGLFGVARGVAAASARLLEDSTIEFAESFGAVTPHIILFYANGIGIIGAGLVTQLELDFLNLFWPEERERGRVTFPYRYKMRILWLASSVAESPEDTRRWRGDPSLTEALKAYCRSGLQHIK
;
A
#
# COMPACT_ATOMS: atom_id res chain seq x y z
N MET A 1 0.25 14.06 10.53
CA MET A 1 -0.06 13.49 9.22
C MET A 1 0.12 14.59 8.17
N VAL A 2 1.27 14.59 7.52
CA VAL A 2 1.52 15.45 6.36
C VAL A 2 0.68 14.88 5.22
N HIS A 3 -0.18 15.69 4.60
CA HIS A 3 -0.96 15.32 3.43
C HIS A 3 -0.59 16.30 2.32
N SER A 4 -0.43 15.80 1.09
CA SER A 4 -0.13 16.68 -0.04
C SER A 4 -1.44 17.14 -0.67
N SER A 5 -1.61 18.45 -0.80
CA SER A 5 -2.75 19.06 -1.52
C SER A 5 -2.54 19.13 -3.03
N SER A 6 -1.35 18.81 -3.52
CA SER A 6 -1.01 18.79 -4.95
C SER A 6 0.08 17.75 -5.21
N THR A 7 -0.26 16.71 -5.97
CA THR A 7 0.70 15.70 -6.44
C THR A 7 0.69 15.69 -7.96
N THR A 8 1.83 15.99 -8.57
CA THR A 8 2.03 15.81 -10.02
C THR A 8 2.64 14.43 -10.23
N PRO A 9 1.97 13.50 -10.92
CA PRO A 9 2.55 12.21 -11.24
C PRO A 9 3.83 12.38 -12.05
N THR A 10 4.84 11.56 -11.76
CA THR A 10 5.97 11.41 -12.68
C THR A 10 5.49 10.85 -14.01
N GLN A 11 6.26 11.06 -15.09
CA GLN A 11 5.91 10.50 -16.41
C GLN A 11 5.77 8.97 -16.37
N ILE A 12 6.51 8.29 -15.51
CA ILE A 12 6.46 6.84 -15.31
C ILE A 12 5.12 6.42 -14.69
N LEU A 13 4.70 7.08 -13.61
CA LEU A 13 3.41 6.81 -12.97
C LEU A 13 2.25 7.14 -13.91
N ALA A 14 2.35 8.25 -14.64
CA ALA A 14 1.34 8.63 -15.64
C ALA A 14 1.20 7.54 -16.73
N ARG A 15 2.31 7.03 -17.25
CA ARG A 15 2.33 5.94 -18.25
C ARG A 15 1.70 4.65 -17.72
N TRP A 16 2.05 4.22 -16.52
CA TRP A 16 1.45 3.03 -15.90
C TRP A 16 -0.06 3.18 -15.72
N LEU A 17 -0.53 4.36 -15.31
CA LEU A 17 -1.96 4.60 -15.12
C LEU A 17 -2.74 4.71 -16.43
N SER A 18 -2.08 5.09 -17.54
CA SER A 18 -2.68 5.10 -18.88
C SER A 18 -2.69 3.73 -19.56
N GLU A 19 -1.75 2.85 -19.26
CA GLU A 19 -1.61 1.50 -19.85
C GLU A 19 -2.00 0.41 -18.85
N ARG A 20 -3.24 0.43 -18.34
CA ARG A 20 -3.68 -0.43 -17.22
C ARG A 20 -3.55 -1.93 -17.46
N GLU A 21 -3.83 -2.40 -18.68
CA GLU A 21 -3.73 -3.83 -19.02
C GLU A 21 -2.27 -4.28 -18.94
N ARG A 22 -1.37 -3.55 -19.60
CA ARG A 22 0.06 -3.80 -19.54
C ARG A 22 0.61 -3.68 -18.12
N LEU A 23 0.11 -2.74 -17.32
CA LEU A 23 0.46 -2.60 -15.92
C LEU A 23 0.20 -3.90 -15.14
N ILE A 24 -0.95 -4.55 -15.36
CA ILE A 24 -1.28 -5.81 -14.69
C ILE A 24 -0.31 -6.92 -15.14
N ASP A 25 0.01 -6.98 -16.44
CA ASP A 25 0.88 -8.03 -17.00
C ASP A 25 2.34 -7.97 -16.51
N VAL A 26 2.83 -6.77 -16.22
CA VAL A 26 4.24 -6.55 -15.81
C VAL A 26 4.39 -6.32 -14.31
N ALA A 27 3.28 -6.25 -13.56
CA ALA A 27 3.33 -5.98 -12.13
C ALA A 27 3.65 -7.22 -11.31
N GLU A 28 4.46 -7.03 -10.28
CA GLU A 28 4.54 -7.98 -9.18
C GLU A 28 3.29 -7.85 -8.31
N LEU A 29 2.59 -8.97 -8.12
CA LEU A 29 1.32 -9.00 -7.40
C LEU A 29 1.50 -9.49 -5.96
N TRP A 30 0.81 -8.83 -5.05
CA TRP A 30 0.90 -9.09 -3.62
C TRP A 30 -0.48 -9.13 -2.99
N VAL A 31 -0.63 -9.86 -1.89
CA VAL A 31 -1.81 -9.78 -1.01
C VAL A 31 -1.37 -9.25 0.33
N SER A 32 -2.04 -8.19 0.82
CA SER A 32 -1.88 -7.71 2.19
C SER A 32 -3.12 -8.02 2.99
N ALA A 33 -2.96 -8.84 4.03
CA ALA A 33 -4.04 -9.20 4.93
C ALA A 33 -4.16 -8.23 6.12
N GLY A 34 -5.39 -7.84 6.42
CA GLY A 34 -5.70 -6.88 7.48
C GLY A 34 -7.10 -7.06 8.06
N THR A 35 -7.33 -6.47 9.23
CA THR A 35 -8.69 -6.40 9.78
C THR A 35 -9.54 -5.45 8.93
N PRO A 36 -10.87 -5.66 8.86
CA PRO A 36 -11.76 -4.70 8.21
C PRO A 36 -11.61 -3.28 8.76
N GLU A 37 -11.40 -3.14 10.07
CA GLU A 37 -11.20 -1.84 10.71
C GLU A 37 -9.91 -1.16 10.24
N HIS A 38 -8.78 -1.88 10.16
CA HIS A 38 -7.55 -1.29 9.63
C HIS A 38 -7.70 -0.85 8.18
N TRP A 39 -8.38 -1.66 7.36
CA TRP A 39 -8.68 -1.29 5.98
C TRP A 39 -9.64 -0.11 5.90
N ARG A 40 -10.61 0.01 6.82
CA ARG A 40 -11.53 1.15 6.90
C ARG A 40 -10.75 2.44 7.05
N TRP A 41 -9.80 2.51 7.99
CA TRP A 41 -8.93 3.68 8.18
C TRP A 41 -8.11 4.01 6.94
N SER A 42 -7.50 3.00 6.32
CA SER A 42 -6.72 3.15 5.10
C SER A 42 -7.54 3.68 3.92
N ILE A 43 -8.72 3.10 3.70
CA ILE A 43 -9.62 3.50 2.62
C ILE A 43 -10.21 4.88 2.90
N GLU A 44 -10.67 5.15 4.12
CA GLU A 44 -11.18 6.45 4.56
C GLU A 44 -10.14 7.56 4.32
N TYR A 45 -8.86 7.27 4.54
CA TYR A 45 -7.79 8.22 4.24
C TYR A 45 -7.79 8.68 2.78
N ALA A 46 -8.06 7.76 1.85
CA ALA A 46 -8.13 8.05 0.41
C ALA A 46 -9.32 8.95 0.01
N TYR A 47 -10.32 9.10 0.87
CA TYR A 47 -11.45 10.00 0.66
C TYR A 47 -11.30 11.31 1.43
N ARG A 48 -10.73 11.27 2.64
CA ARG A 48 -10.68 12.41 3.55
C ARG A 48 -9.41 13.27 3.44
N TYR A 49 -8.26 12.66 3.12
CA TYR A 49 -6.97 13.34 3.21
C TYR A 49 -6.22 13.42 1.88
N GLU A 50 -6.16 12.33 1.12
CA GLU A 50 -5.48 12.33 -0.17
C GLU A 50 -6.25 11.54 -1.23
N LYS A 51 -6.95 12.27 -2.10
CA LYS A 51 -7.93 11.69 -3.01
C LYS A 51 -7.34 10.56 -3.85
N GLY A 52 -7.81 9.33 -3.60
CA GLY A 52 -7.45 8.15 -4.36
C GLY A 52 -6.11 7.50 -3.96
N TYR A 53 -5.44 7.99 -2.93
CA TYR A 53 -4.26 7.36 -2.34
C TYR A 53 -4.58 6.81 -0.96
N THR A 54 -4.15 5.58 -0.69
CA THR A 54 -4.30 4.93 0.60
C THR A 54 -2.93 4.63 1.19
N TYR A 55 -2.90 4.43 2.51
CA TYR A 55 -1.72 3.97 3.23
C TYR A 55 -1.99 2.62 3.87
N TRP A 56 -0.99 1.75 3.87
CA TRP A 56 -0.99 0.52 4.65
C TRP A 56 0.35 0.36 5.35
N GLY A 57 0.37 -0.40 6.43
CA GLY A 57 1.56 -0.62 7.25
C GLY A 57 1.76 -2.08 7.54
N SER A 58 3.02 -2.46 7.69
CA SER A 58 3.40 -3.81 8.07
C SER A 58 4.42 -3.81 9.20
N LYS A 59 4.50 -4.95 9.88
CA LYS A 59 5.56 -5.23 10.85
C LYS A 59 6.80 -5.84 10.20
N LEU A 60 6.89 -5.81 8.87
CA LEU A 60 8.03 -6.37 8.16
C LEU A 60 9.32 -5.71 8.66
N THR A 61 10.40 -6.47 8.76
CA THR A 61 11.71 -5.90 9.01
C THR A 61 12.24 -5.22 7.75
N ALA A 62 13.21 -4.32 7.91
CA ALA A 62 13.88 -3.70 6.76
C ALA A 62 14.52 -4.74 5.83
N GLU A 63 14.93 -5.89 6.38
CA GLU A 63 15.55 -7.00 5.64
C GLU A 63 14.51 -7.80 4.85
N GLU A 64 13.33 -8.04 5.42
CA GLU A 64 12.20 -8.64 4.71
C GLU A 64 11.77 -7.72 3.55
N LEU A 65 11.68 -6.42 3.77
CA LEU A 65 11.39 -5.45 2.70
C LEU A 65 12.49 -5.41 1.63
N LYS A 66 13.77 -5.43 2.02
CA LYS A 66 14.90 -5.53 1.08
C LYS A 66 14.83 -6.80 0.23
N GLY A 67 14.43 -7.93 0.82
CA GLY A 67 14.26 -9.20 0.11
C GLY A 67 13.03 -9.24 -0.79
N LEU A 68 11.93 -8.60 -0.38
CA LEU A 68 10.68 -8.53 -1.16
C LEU A 68 10.76 -7.54 -2.33
N PHE A 69 11.63 -6.54 -2.22
CA PHE A 69 11.67 -5.42 -3.16
C PHE A 69 13.07 -5.09 -3.70
N GLY A 70 14.07 -5.95 -3.52
CA GLY A 70 15.40 -5.81 -4.13
C GLY A 70 16.19 -4.57 -3.71
N VAL A 71 15.95 -4.00 -2.53
CA VAL A 71 16.59 -2.74 -2.12
C VAL A 71 18.07 -2.96 -1.82
N ALA A 72 18.91 -2.43 -2.72
CA ALA A 72 20.36 -2.35 -2.53
C ALA A 72 20.71 -1.61 -1.23
N ARG A 73 21.85 -2.00 -0.66
CA ARG A 73 22.38 -1.52 0.63
C ARG A 73 22.38 0.01 0.73
N GLY A 74 21.69 0.54 1.74
CA GLY A 74 22.10 1.79 2.38
C GLY A 74 21.02 2.84 2.57
N VAL A 75 20.05 2.62 3.46
CA VAL A 75 19.34 3.75 4.10
C VAL A 75 19.22 3.44 5.59
N ALA A 76 20.37 3.45 6.25
CA ALA A 76 20.42 3.67 7.69
C ALA A 76 20.57 5.18 7.88
N ALA A 77 19.55 5.79 8.48
CA ALA A 77 19.56 7.13 9.09
C ALA A 77 20.14 8.28 8.26
N ALA A 78 19.30 9.20 7.79
CA ALA A 78 19.61 10.62 7.90
C ALA A 78 18.46 11.54 7.49
N SER A 79 18.58 12.74 8.04
CA SER A 79 17.76 13.94 7.95
C SER A 79 17.41 14.39 6.53
N ALA A 80 16.42 15.30 6.47
CA ALA A 80 15.71 15.87 5.32
C ALA A 80 16.51 16.39 4.10
N ARG A 81 17.84 16.24 4.06
CA ARG A 81 18.68 16.52 2.88
C ARG A 81 19.07 15.29 2.06
N LEU A 82 18.90 14.07 2.59
CA LEU A 82 19.16 12.84 1.85
C LEU A 82 17.93 12.30 1.11
N LEU A 83 16.75 12.90 1.29
CA LEU A 83 15.53 12.47 0.61
C LEU A 83 15.53 12.78 -0.89
N GLU A 84 16.21 13.82 -1.37
CA GLU A 84 16.28 14.05 -2.83
C GLU A 84 17.13 12.99 -3.53
N ASP A 85 18.33 12.71 -3.00
CA ASP A 85 19.23 11.71 -3.58
C ASP A 85 18.77 10.27 -3.31
N SER A 86 18.24 9.98 -2.11
CA SER A 86 17.72 8.65 -1.80
C SER A 86 16.40 8.34 -2.48
N THR A 87 15.57 9.30 -2.89
CA THR A 87 14.36 8.97 -3.67
C THR A 87 14.71 8.60 -5.10
N ILE A 88 15.77 9.20 -5.66
CA ILE A 88 16.30 8.87 -6.99
C ILE A 88 17.07 7.55 -6.94
N GLU A 89 17.99 7.37 -5.99
CA GLU A 89 18.66 6.08 -5.78
C GLU A 89 17.66 4.98 -5.38
N PHE A 90 16.57 5.28 -4.68
CA PHE A 90 15.51 4.30 -4.36
C PHE A 90 14.66 3.97 -5.59
N ALA A 91 14.36 4.94 -6.45
CA ALA A 91 13.70 4.71 -7.74
C ALA A 91 14.59 3.95 -8.75
N GLU A 92 15.90 4.14 -8.69
CA GLU A 92 16.91 3.42 -9.50
C GLU A 92 17.22 2.03 -8.91
N SER A 93 17.27 1.89 -7.58
CA SER A 93 17.51 0.62 -6.86
C SER A 93 16.31 -0.30 -6.85
N PHE A 94 15.08 0.24 -6.88
CA PHE A 94 13.87 -0.55 -7.15
C PHE A 94 13.78 -0.97 -8.61
N GLY A 95 14.55 -0.34 -9.50
CA GLY A 95 14.26 -0.35 -10.93
C GLY A 95 12.87 0.23 -11.17
N ALA A 96 12.80 1.41 -11.76
CA ALA A 96 11.56 1.95 -12.35
C ALA A 96 11.02 1.10 -13.54
N VAL A 97 11.24 -0.22 -13.51
CA VAL A 97 10.92 -1.23 -14.52
C VAL A 97 9.69 -2.03 -14.09
N THR A 98 9.58 -2.40 -12.81
CA THR A 98 8.55 -3.37 -12.36
C THR A 98 7.60 -2.74 -11.33
N PRO A 99 6.34 -2.46 -11.71
CA PRO A 99 5.33 -1.95 -10.78
C PRO A 99 4.91 -3.02 -9.76
N HIS A 100 4.53 -2.59 -8.55
CA HIS A 100 4.02 -3.50 -7.52
C HIS A 100 2.56 -3.20 -7.21
N ILE A 101 1.70 -4.20 -7.32
CA ILE A 101 0.27 -4.08 -6.98
C ILE A 101 -0.03 -4.90 -5.73
N ILE A 102 -0.64 -4.26 -4.75
CA ILE A 102 -1.11 -4.90 -3.53
C ILE A 102 -2.63 -5.04 -3.58
N LEU A 103 -3.10 -6.27 -3.45
CA LEU A 103 -4.50 -6.64 -3.26
C LEU A 103 -4.86 -6.54 -1.77
N PHE A 104 -5.96 -5.86 -1.50
CA PHE A 104 -6.41 -5.54 -0.15
C PHE A 104 -7.28 -6.70 0.35
N TYR A 105 -6.76 -7.54 1.24
CA TYR A 105 -7.53 -8.63 1.85
C TYR A 105 -8.03 -8.23 3.23
N ALA A 106 -9.35 -8.12 3.37
CA ALA A 106 -10.00 -7.89 4.66
C ALA A 106 -10.46 -9.22 5.26
N ASN A 107 -9.95 -9.54 6.45
CA ASN A 107 -10.23 -10.79 7.15
C ASN A 107 -11.74 -11.00 7.33
N GLY A 108 -12.23 -12.16 6.90
CA GLY A 108 -13.66 -12.51 6.97
C GLY A 108 -14.54 -11.87 5.90
N ILE A 109 -13.99 -11.03 5.02
CA ILE A 109 -14.72 -10.34 3.95
C ILE A 109 -14.22 -10.78 2.56
N GLY A 110 -12.90 -10.89 2.39
CA GLY A 110 -12.27 -11.23 1.11
C GLY A 110 -11.41 -10.11 0.54
N ILE A 111 -11.07 -10.22 -0.75
CA ILE A 111 -10.34 -9.18 -1.49
C ILE A 111 -11.28 -8.02 -1.80
N ILE A 112 -10.97 -6.84 -1.29
CA ILE A 112 -11.85 -5.65 -1.34
C ILE A 112 -11.32 -4.54 -2.26
N GLY A 113 -10.12 -4.69 -2.81
CA GLY A 113 -9.51 -3.67 -3.65
C GLY A 113 -8.09 -4.00 -4.08
N ALA A 114 -7.50 -3.08 -4.83
CA ALA A 114 -6.13 -3.14 -5.31
C ALA A 114 -5.50 -1.75 -5.36
N GLY A 115 -4.20 -1.66 -5.07
CA GLY A 115 -3.44 -0.42 -5.12
C GLY A 115 -2.04 -0.61 -5.72
N LEU A 116 -1.64 0.33 -6.57
CA LEU A 116 -0.27 0.43 -7.08
C LEU A 116 0.60 1.12 -6.04
N VAL A 117 1.68 0.48 -5.60
CA VAL A 117 2.66 1.09 -4.69
C VAL A 117 3.34 2.25 -5.39
N THR A 118 3.25 3.44 -4.80
CA THR A 118 3.87 4.66 -5.33
C THR A 118 4.97 5.21 -4.45
N GLN A 119 5.00 4.82 -3.18
CA GLN A 119 6.03 5.26 -2.22
C GLN A 119 6.13 4.26 -1.06
N LEU A 120 7.35 4.09 -0.55
CA LEU A 120 7.64 3.36 0.69
C LEU A 120 8.25 4.32 1.70
N GLU A 121 7.82 4.21 2.94
CA GLU A 121 8.19 5.15 4.01
C GLU A 121 8.50 4.40 5.31
N LEU A 122 9.50 4.93 6.04
CA LEU A 122 9.78 4.61 7.43
C LEU A 122 9.20 5.72 8.31
N ASP A 123 8.06 5.45 8.94
CA ASP A 123 7.31 6.42 9.73
C ASP A 123 7.23 5.99 11.19
N PHE A 124 8.04 6.63 12.03
CA PHE A 124 8.09 6.37 13.47
C PHE A 124 7.22 7.36 14.28
N LEU A 125 6.53 8.30 13.62
CA LEU A 125 5.91 9.45 14.29
C LEU A 125 4.39 9.47 14.16
N ASN A 126 3.82 9.13 13.00
CA ASN A 126 2.38 9.28 12.81
C ASN A 126 1.62 8.07 13.35
N LEU A 127 0.73 8.29 14.32
CA LEU A 127 -0.17 7.27 14.86
C LEU A 127 -1.39 7.13 13.93
N PHE A 128 -1.30 6.22 12.96
CA PHE A 128 -2.28 6.09 11.88
C PHE A 128 -3.50 5.31 12.34
N TRP A 129 -3.31 4.13 12.93
CA TRP A 129 -4.40 3.28 13.41
C TRP A 129 -4.85 3.66 14.83
N PRO A 130 -6.12 3.38 15.19
CA PRO A 130 -6.65 3.63 16.54
C PRO A 130 -5.76 3.09 17.64
N GLU A 131 -5.26 1.86 17.49
CA GLU A 131 -4.47 1.23 18.54
C GLU A 131 -3.11 1.90 18.72
N GLU A 132 -2.55 2.50 17.67
CA GLU A 132 -1.32 3.32 17.78
C GLU A 132 -1.60 4.61 18.56
N ARG A 133 -2.75 5.24 18.31
CA ARG A 133 -3.18 6.46 19.02
C ARG A 133 -3.41 6.20 20.50
N GLU A 134 -4.12 5.12 20.82
CA GLU A 134 -4.39 4.69 22.20
C GLU A 134 -3.09 4.35 22.94
N ARG A 135 -2.15 3.67 22.29
CA ARG A 135 -0.87 3.27 22.90
C ARG A 135 0.19 4.36 22.90
N GLY A 136 -0.04 5.46 22.20
CA GLY A 136 0.92 6.56 22.04
C GLY A 136 2.21 6.15 21.31
N ARG A 137 2.21 5.06 20.54
CA ARG A 137 3.40 4.58 19.81
C ARG A 137 3.05 3.93 18.49
N VAL A 138 3.92 4.14 17.50
CA VAL A 138 3.82 3.46 16.21
C VAL A 138 4.05 1.95 16.39
N THR A 139 3.13 1.16 15.84
CA THR A 139 3.17 -0.31 15.83
C THR A 139 3.57 -0.84 14.45
N PHE A 140 3.31 -0.07 13.39
CA PHE A 140 3.63 -0.42 12.00
C PHE A 140 4.47 0.69 11.36
N PRO A 141 5.79 0.70 11.61
CA PRO A 141 6.67 1.78 11.17
C PRO A 141 6.98 1.74 9.68
N TYR A 142 6.81 0.60 9.02
CA TYR A 142 6.98 0.50 7.57
C TYR A 142 5.64 0.69 6.88
N ARG A 143 5.58 1.71 6.03
CA ARG A 143 4.36 2.11 5.34
C ARG A 143 4.56 2.14 3.84
N TYR A 144 3.51 1.77 3.13
CA TYR A 144 3.43 1.91 1.68
C TYR A 144 2.25 2.79 1.35
N LYS A 145 2.53 3.85 0.59
CA LYS A 145 1.52 4.67 -0.07
C LYS A 145 1.16 4.01 -1.38
N MET A 146 -0.13 3.92 -1.65
CA MET A 146 -0.65 3.26 -2.84
C MET A 146 -1.69 4.11 -3.54
N ARG A 147 -1.58 4.22 -4.87
CA ARG A 147 -2.69 4.71 -5.69
C ARG A 147 -3.72 3.60 -5.82
N ILE A 148 -4.93 3.82 -5.33
CA ILE A 148 -6.04 2.88 -5.49
C ILE A 148 -6.35 2.73 -6.98
N LEU A 149 -6.24 1.50 -7.49
CA LEU A 149 -6.60 1.12 -8.85
C LEU A 149 -8.07 0.70 -8.94
N TRP A 150 -8.53 -0.02 -7.92
CA TRP A 150 -9.88 -0.58 -7.86
C TRP A 150 -10.30 -0.83 -6.41
N LEU A 151 -11.61 -0.71 -6.15
CA LEU A 151 -12.29 -1.13 -4.93
C LEU A 151 -13.53 -1.91 -5.33
N ALA A 152 -13.89 -2.93 -4.57
CA ALA A 152 -15.18 -3.59 -4.71
C ALA A 152 -16.31 -2.58 -4.51
N SER A 153 -17.38 -2.67 -5.32
CA SER A 153 -18.44 -1.64 -5.37
C SER A 153 -19.04 -1.33 -4.00
N SER A 154 -19.31 -2.36 -3.19
CA SER A 154 -19.84 -2.17 -1.82
C SER A 154 -18.92 -1.38 -0.90
N VAL A 155 -17.60 -1.44 -1.14
CA VAL A 155 -16.60 -0.71 -0.37
C VAL A 155 -16.51 0.73 -0.85
N ALA A 156 -16.52 0.94 -2.17
CA ALA A 156 -16.54 2.28 -2.77
C ALA A 156 -17.82 3.07 -2.42
N GLU A 157 -18.96 2.39 -2.33
CA GLU A 157 -20.27 2.97 -1.97
C GLU A 157 -20.42 3.22 -0.46
N SER A 158 -19.68 2.52 0.38
CA SER A 158 -19.79 2.61 1.85
C SER A 158 -18.43 2.44 2.53
N PRO A 159 -17.46 3.34 2.29
CA PRO A 159 -16.08 3.19 2.76
C PRO A 159 -15.94 3.25 4.29
N GLU A 160 -16.95 3.77 5.00
CA GLU A 160 -16.91 3.91 6.47
C GLU A 160 -17.68 2.79 7.20
N ASP A 161 -18.45 1.95 6.51
CA ASP A 161 -19.25 0.88 7.13
C ASP A 161 -18.80 -0.51 6.66
N THR A 162 -17.88 -1.11 7.41
CA THR A 162 -17.30 -2.42 7.12
C THR A 162 -18.32 -3.55 7.12
N ARG A 163 -19.49 -3.38 7.76
CA ARG A 163 -20.56 -4.40 7.78
C ARG A 163 -21.26 -4.53 6.44
N ARG A 164 -21.17 -3.50 5.59
CA ARG A 164 -21.75 -3.48 4.24
C ARG A 164 -20.78 -3.98 3.18
N TRP A 165 -19.51 -4.15 3.54
CA TRP A 165 -18.48 -4.55 2.60
C TRP A 165 -18.66 -6.00 2.17
N ARG A 166 -18.40 -6.23 0.88
CA ARG A 166 -18.30 -7.53 0.25
C ARG A 166 -17.03 -7.54 -0.57
N GLY A 167 -16.22 -8.59 -0.40
CA GLY A 167 -15.08 -8.83 -1.28
C GLY A 167 -15.52 -9.40 -2.63
N ASP A 168 -14.60 -9.40 -3.58
CA ASP A 168 -14.78 -10.13 -4.82
C ASP A 168 -14.64 -11.64 -4.56
N PRO A 169 -15.71 -12.45 -4.75
CA PRO A 169 -15.69 -13.86 -4.38
C PRO A 169 -14.74 -14.69 -5.26
N SER A 170 -14.68 -14.38 -6.56
CA SER A 170 -13.85 -15.12 -7.52
C SER A 170 -12.37 -14.89 -7.25
N LEU A 171 -11.98 -13.64 -7.05
CA LEU A 171 -10.60 -13.26 -6.74
C LEU A 171 -10.18 -13.76 -5.36
N THR A 172 -11.08 -13.71 -4.38
CA THR A 172 -10.82 -14.24 -3.03
C THR A 172 -10.57 -15.74 -3.06
N GLU A 173 -11.36 -16.51 -3.80
CA GLU A 173 -11.14 -17.96 -3.89
C GLU A 173 -9.86 -18.28 -4.66
N ALA A 174 -9.60 -17.59 -5.78
CA ALA A 174 -8.39 -17.77 -6.57
C ALA A 174 -7.10 -17.51 -5.76
N LEU A 175 -7.13 -16.55 -4.82
CA LEU A 175 -5.96 -16.11 -4.06
C LEU A 175 -5.97 -16.55 -2.60
N LYS A 176 -6.86 -17.48 -2.23
CA LYS A 176 -7.05 -17.94 -0.85
C LYS A 176 -5.77 -18.44 -0.20
N ALA A 177 -4.87 -19.07 -0.96
CA ALA A 177 -3.57 -19.54 -0.48
C ALA A 177 -2.63 -18.40 -0.04
N TYR A 178 -2.83 -17.19 -0.59
CA TYR A 178 -2.06 -15.99 -0.28
C TYR A 178 -2.76 -15.09 0.76
N CYS A 179 -4.01 -15.38 1.12
CA CYS A 179 -4.82 -14.61 2.08
C CYS A 179 -4.47 -14.94 3.54
N ARG A 180 -3.18 -14.95 3.87
CA ARG A 180 -2.63 -15.18 5.22
C ARG A 180 -2.01 -13.90 5.77
N SER A 181 -1.77 -13.85 7.08
CA SER A 181 -1.26 -12.65 7.76
C SER A 181 0.02 -12.10 7.11
N GLY A 182 0.13 -10.78 7.03
CA GLY A 182 1.28 -10.08 6.46
C GLY A 182 1.15 -9.82 4.96
N LEU A 183 2.27 -9.48 4.34
CA LEU A 183 2.37 -9.23 2.90
C LEU A 183 2.85 -10.52 2.20
N GLN A 184 2.10 -10.97 1.21
CA GLN A 184 2.32 -12.25 0.54
C GLN A 184 2.52 -12.04 -0.96
N HIS A 185 3.64 -12.54 -1.48
CA HIS A 185 3.93 -12.49 -2.91
C HIS A 185 3.13 -13.55 -3.66
N ILE A 186 2.44 -13.16 -4.73
CA ILE A 186 1.76 -14.08 -5.64
C ILE A 186 2.80 -14.52 -6.68
N LYS A 187 2.92 -15.85 -6.86
CA LYS A 187 3.86 -16.48 -7.80
C LYS A 187 3.12 -17.09 -8.96
#